data_AF-A0A0L7RDW3-F1
#
_entry.id   AF-A0A0L7RDW3-F1
#
_cell.length_a   1.000
_cell.length_b   1.000
_cell.length_c   1.000
_cell.angle_alpha   90.00
_cell.angle_beta   90.00
_cell.angle_gamma   90.00
#
_symmetry.space_group_name_H-M   'P 1'
#
loop_
_entity.id
_entity.type
_entity.pdbx_description
1 polymer ?
#
loop_
_entity_poly.entity_id
_entity_poly.type
_entity_poly.pdbx_seq_one_letter_code
_entity_poly.pdbx_strand_id
1 'polypeptide(L)'
;MNRDLTTTLRSEVAALEYKRDRLTSEELEERERHLYGCQGRYEATMKGLERDSKYREEKIREYEKKVEELEERVSEEVESKERARSGFQEFARKLWNALSIECRETVSSSNPEIAVRKVEELAEEASRLRAVEVDLRSCRDALDRSGTEKEQLQRQVSSQLIDLDRLRQDKECLEMRYRIAERELKEVRDKLANANRSVSSASGKISSQEASIGQLREDLKHREEKAQRVQTELRHLLESLAILISGPNRFVESEENAIKDRIREILAEKKDQALSIENLRERVSTATESTTRQGELIESTVAKMRNLEEERSSLEGKVRKLESELNGCELSKECLRREKQTFVTFLERLGKAMQMDEISEEMGVDLQTESLLVRAEQLARFETEKLVDKVM
;
A
#
# COMPACT_ATOMS: atom_id res chain seq x y z
N MET A 1 12.56 26.29 15.40
CA MET A 1 12.03 26.31 14.02
C MET A 1 11.25 25.03 13.66
N ASN A 2 11.78 23.81 13.88
CA ASN A 2 11.04 22.56 13.56
C ASN A 2 9.81 22.25 14.45
N ARG A 3 9.83 22.66 15.74
CA ARG A 3 8.69 22.44 16.64
C ARG A 3 7.45 23.22 16.21
N ASP A 4 7.61 24.48 15.80
CA ASP A 4 6.51 25.32 15.32
C ASP A 4 5.87 24.74 14.05
N LEU A 5 6.69 24.28 13.11
CA LEU A 5 6.20 23.68 11.87
C LEU A 5 5.36 22.41 12.14
N THR A 6 5.79 21.59 13.10
CA THR A 6 5.10 20.34 13.47
C THR A 6 3.79 20.60 14.23
N THR A 7 3.70 21.68 15.01
CA THR A 7 2.45 22.10 15.64
C THR A 7 1.50 22.73 14.63
N THR A 8 2.01 23.52 13.68
CA THR A 8 1.20 24.11 12.61
C THR A 8 0.60 23.03 11.72
N LEU A 9 1.40 22.07 11.26
CA LEU A 9 0.91 20.95 10.43
C LEU A 9 -0.13 20.09 11.18
N ARG A 10 0.06 19.84 12.48
CA ARG A 10 -0.95 19.12 13.28
C ARG A 10 -2.24 19.91 13.44
N SER A 11 -2.15 21.23 13.60
CA SER A 11 -3.33 22.09 13.65
C SER A 11 -4.06 22.15 12.31
N GLU A 12 -3.33 22.13 11.19
CA GLU A 12 -3.91 22.09 9.84
C GLU A 12 -4.58 20.75 9.55
N VAL A 13 -3.95 19.63 9.92
CA VAL A 13 -4.56 18.29 9.77
C VAL A 13 -5.83 18.19 10.61
N ALA A 14 -5.80 18.62 11.88
CA ALA A 14 -7.00 18.62 12.73
C ALA A 14 -8.12 19.54 12.17
N ALA A 15 -7.76 20.70 11.60
CA ALA A 15 -8.72 21.59 10.97
C ALA A 15 -9.32 21.00 9.69
N LEU A 16 -8.52 20.27 8.89
CA LEU A 16 -8.98 19.58 7.68
C LEU A 16 -9.85 18.38 8.02
N GLU A 17 -9.52 17.60 9.06
CA GLU A 17 -10.35 16.50 9.56
C GLU A 17 -11.69 17.02 10.07
N TYR A 18 -11.69 18.08 10.89
CA TYR A 18 -12.91 18.72 11.35
C TYR A 18 -13.77 19.23 10.18
N LYS A 19 -13.14 19.84 9.17
CA LYS A 19 -13.84 20.36 7.99
C LYS A 19 -14.42 19.22 7.13
N ARG A 20 -13.69 18.11 6.97
CA ARG A 20 -14.17 16.92 6.27
C ARG A 20 -15.36 16.33 7.00
N ASP A 21 -15.25 16.10 8.30
CA ASP A 21 -16.29 15.45 9.08
C ASP A 21 -17.57 16.33 9.12
N ARG A 22 -17.40 17.65 9.21
CA ARG A 22 -18.51 18.60 9.11
C ARG A 22 -19.18 18.59 7.74
N LEU A 23 -18.41 18.58 6.66
CA LEU A 23 -18.96 18.48 5.29
C LEU A 23 -19.70 17.15 5.09
N THR A 24 -19.16 16.04 5.58
CA THR A 24 -19.85 14.74 5.47
C THR A 24 -21.14 14.70 6.28
N SER A 25 -21.16 15.33 7.46
CA SER A 25 -22.39 15.44 8.28
C SER A 25 -23.43 16.32 7.59
N GLU A 26 -23.02 17.48 7.07
CA GLU A 26 -23.90 18.41 6.34
C GLU A 26 -24.49 17.74 5.08
N GLU A 27 -23.68 17.00 4.31
CA GLU A 27 -24.14 16.24 3.13
C GLU A 27 -25.12 15.10 3.48
N LEU A 28 -24.89 14.39 4.59
CA LEU A 28 -25.79 13.34 5.06
C LEU A 28 -27.13 13.93 5.53
N GLU A 29 -27.09 15.01 6.31
CA GLU A 29 -28.30 15.71 6.74
C GLU A 29 -29.08 16.33 5.58
N GLU A 30 -28.41 16.80 4.53
CA GLU A 30 -29.05 17.30 3.32
C GLU A 30 -29.68 16.16 2.50
N ARG A 31 -28.99 15.02 2.36
CA ARG A 31 -29.55 13.81 1.73
C ARG A 31 -30.76 13.28 2.49
N GLU A 32 -30.71 13.22 3.81
CA GLU A 32 -31.84 12.79 4.64
C GLU A 32 -33.04 13.74 4.48
N ARG A 33 -32.81 15.06 4.56
CA ARG A 33 -33.88 16.06 4.31
C ARG A 33 -34.50 15.89 2.92
N HIS A 34 -33.68 15.63 1.90
CA HIS A 34 -34.17 15.36 0.56
C HIS A 34 -35.00 14.07 0.48
N LEU A 35 -34.56 12.99 1.14
CA LEU A 35 -35.30 11.73 1.22
C LEU A 35 -36.66 11.90 1.90
N TYR A 36 -36.72 12.57 3.06
CA TYR A 36 -37.98 12.88 3.73
C TYR A 36 -38.91 13.75 2.87
N GLY A 37 -38.36 14.74 2.16
CA GLY A 37 -39.11 15.58 1.23
C GLY A 37 -39.65 14.80 0.02
N CYS A 38 -38.88 13.85 -0.51
CA CYS A 38 -39.34 12.95 -1.57
C CYS A 38 -40.42 11.98 -1.06
N GLN A 39 -40.21 11.37 0.10
CA GLN A 39 -41.17 10.46 0.72
C GLN A 39 -42.52 11.14 0.98
N GLY A 40 -42.51 12.35 1.56
CA GLY A 40 -43.73 13.12 1.79
C GLY A 40 -44.50 13.44 0.49
N ARG A 41 -43.78 13.72 -0.61
CA ARG A 41 -44.40 13.92 -1.93
C ARG A 41 -45.01 12.63 -2.50
N TYR A 42 -44.34 11.50 -2.33
CA TYR A 42 -44.88 10.20 -2.73
C TYR A 42 -46.12 9.83 -1.92
N GLU A 43 -46.10 10.03 -0.60
CA GLU A 43 -47.25 9.79 0.27
C GLU A 43 -48.45 10.70 -0.07
N ALA A 44 -48.21 11.98 -0.37
CA ALA A 44 -49.25 12.90 -0.79
C ALA A 44 -49.88 12.49 -2.14
N THR A 45 -49.06 12.04 -3.09
CA THR A 45 -49.51 11.56 -4.40
C THR A 45 -50.32 10.28 -4.25
N MET A 46 -49.85 9.33 -3.45
CA MET A 46 -50.52 8.07 -3.16
C MET A 46 -51.90 8.30 -2.52
N LYS A 47 -51.99 9.17 -1.50
CA LYS A 47 -53.28 9.56 -0.90
C LYS A 47 -54.21 10.26 -1.89
N GLY A 48 -53.67 11.00 -2.85
CA GLY A 48 -54.44 11.58 -3.96
C GLY A 48 -55.07 10.51 -4.85
N LEU A 49 -54.25 9.55 -5.30
CA LEU A 49 -54.70 8.43 -6.13
C LEU A 49 -55.70 7.53 -5.41
N GLU A 50 -55.54 7.29 -4.12
CA GLU A 50 -56.50 6.52 -3.31
C GLU A 50 -57.88 7.20 -3.24
N ARG A 51 -57.92 8.54 -3.11
CA ARG A 51 -59.18 9.30 -3.13
C ARG A 51 -59.83 9.24 -4.50
N ASP A 52 -59.05 9.41 -5.57
CA ASP A 52 -59.55 9.34 -6.94
C ASP A 52 -60.08 7.93 -7.27
N SER A 53 -59.41 6.89 -6.79
CA SER A 53 -59.85 5.50 -6.94
C SER A 53 -61.21 5.28 -6.28
N LYS A 54 -61.37 5.71 -5.02
CA LYS A 54 -62.64 5.61 -4.29
C LYS A 54 -63.77 6.37 -4.97
N TYR A 55 -63.48 7.59 -5.45
CA TYR A 55 -64.46 8.39 -6.20
C TYR A 55 -64.92 7.68 -7.48
N ARG A 56 -64.00 7.08 -8.23
CA ARG A 56 -64.34 6.31 -9.44
C ARG A 56 -65.15 5.06 -9.12
N GLU A 57 -64.84 4.35 -8.05
CA GLU A 57 -65.63 3.20 -7.59
C GLU A 57 -67.06 3.60 -7.20
N GLU A 58 -67.25 4.71 -6.49
CA GLU A 58 -68.59 5.23 -6.18
C GLU A 58 -69.37 5.59 -7.44
N LYS A 59 -68.71 6.23 -8.43
CA LYS A 59 -69.33 6.54 -9.72
C LYS A 59 -69.73 5.30 -10.51
N ILE A 60 -68.90 4.25 -10.49
CA ILE A 60 -69.24 2.96 -11.10
C ILE A 60 -70.50 2.39 -10.46
N ARG A 61 -70.58 2.32 -9.12
CA ARG A 61 -71.77 1.83 -8.41
C ARG A 61 -73.03 2.65 -8.72
N GLU A 62 -72.89 3.97 -8.84
CA GLU A 62 -74.00 4.86 -9.21
C GLU A 62 -74.50 4.56 -10.64
N TYR A 63 -73.58 4.35 -11.59
CA TYR A 63 -73.94 4.00 -12.97
C TYR A 63 -74.54 2.60 -13.08
N GLU A 64 -74.01 1.61 -12.35
CA GLU A 64 -74.57 0.25 -12.27
C GLU A 64 -76.03 0.30 -11.81
N LYS A 65 -76.31 1.00 -10.71
CA LYS A 65 -77.69 1.18 -10.22
C LYS A 65 -78.59 1.87 -11.27
N LYS A 66 -78.06 2.85 -11.99
CA LYS A 66 -78.83 3.56 -13.02
C LYS A 66 -79.13 2.69 -14.24
N VAL A 67 -78.25 1.74 -14.56
CA VAL A 67 -78.49 0.73 -15.59
C VAL A 67 -79.60 -0.22 -15.15
N GLU A 68 -79.54 -0.73 -13.92
CA GLU A 68 -80.59 -1.60 -13.37
C GLU A 68 -81.97 -0.92 -13.40
N GLU A 69 -82.05 0.35 -12.96
CA GLU A 69 -83.30 1.14 -13.02
C GLU A 69 -83.80 1.38 -14.46
N LEU A 70 -82.89 1.50 -15.44
CA LEU A 70 -83.25 1.64 -16.85
C LEU A 70 -83.80 0.34 -17.43
N GLU A 71 -83.19 -0.80 -17.06
CA GLU A 71 -83.61 -2.13 -17.49
C GLU A 71 -85.01 -2.48 -16.95
N GLU A 72 -85.28 -2.13 -15.69
CA GLU A 72 -86.61 -2.28 -15.08
C GLU A 72 -87.66 -1.46 -15.83
N ARG A 73 -87.40 -0.17 -16.07
CA ARG A 73 -88.33 0.71 -16.83
C ARG A 73 -88.61 0.20 -18.24
N VAL A 74 -87.60 -0.33 -18.94
CA VAL A 74 -87.79 -0.88 -20.29
C VAL A 74 -88.69 -2.12 -20.23
N SER A 75 -88.52 -2.96 -19.22
CA SER A 75 -89.35 -4.15 -19.02
C SER A 75 -90.81 -3.78 -18.75
N GLU A 76 -91.06 -2.81 -17.86
CA GLU A 76 -92.41 -2.30 -17.56
C GLU A 76 -93.10 -1.72 -18.81
N GLU A 77 -92.36 -0.95 -19.63
CA GLU A 77 -92.88 -0.34 -20.86
C GLU A 77 -93.26 -1.40 -21.90
N VAL A 78 -92.47 -2.47 -22.02
CA VAL A 78 -92.78 -3.61 -22.91
C VAL A 78 -94.08 -4.29 -22.48
N GLU A 79 -94.25 -4.58 -21.19
CA GLU A 79 -95.48 -5.20 -20.67
C GLU A 79 -96.72 -4.31 -20.86
N SER A 80 -96.57 -3.00 -20.71
CA SER A 80 -97.64 -2.02 -20.96
C SER A 80 -98.10 -2.05 -22.42
N LYS A 81 -97.13 -2.06 -23.36
CA LYS A 81 -97.39 -2.09 -24.80
C LYS A 81 -98.09 -3.38 -25.24
N GLU A 82 -97.71 -4.52 -24.68
CA GLU A 82 -98.37 -5.82 -24.97
C GLU A 82 -99.82 -5.85 -24.50
N ARG A 83 -100.10 -5.29 -23.32
CA ARG A 83 -101.48 -5.12 -22.82
C ARG A 83 -102.33 -4.25 -23.75
N ALA A 84 -101.80 -3.10 -24.17
CA ALA A 84 -102.49 -2.19 -25.10
C ALA A 84 -102.79 -2.86 -26.45
N ARG A 85 -101.82 -3.61 -27.00
CA ARG A 85 -101.99 -4.34 -28.27
C ARG A 85 -103.11 -5.38 -28.20
N SER A 86 -103.18 -6.12 -27.09
CA SER A 86 -104.21 -7.13 -26.88
C SER A 86 -105.61 -6.52 -26.79
N GLY A 87 -105.76 -5.39 -26.11
CA GLY A 87 -107.05 -4.66 -26.03
C GLY A 87 -107.54 -4.16 -27.38
N PHE A 88 -106.65 -3.63 -28.22
CA PHE A 88 -107.01 -3.17 -29.57
C PHE A 88 -107.52 -4.30 -30.47
N GLN A 89 -106.88 -5.48 -30.40
CA GLN A 89 -107.31 -6.64 -31.18
C GLN A 89 -108.72 -7.12 -30.79
N GLU A 90 -109.10 -7.00 -29.52
CA GLU A 90 -110.45 -7.33 -29.06
C GLU A 90 -111.50 -6.34 -29.57
N PHE A 91 -111.17 -5.04 -29.59
CA PHE A 91 -112.04 -3.99 -30.11
C PHE A 91 -112.33 -4.17 -31.61
N ALA A 92 -111.31 -4.40 -32.43
CA ALA A 92 -111.46 -4.59 -33.87
C ALA A 92 -112.42 -5.76 -34.21
N ARG A 93 -112.39 -6.83 -33.40
CA ARG A 93 -113.28 -7.99 -33.56
C ARG A 93 -114.74 -7.66 -33.29
N LYS A 94 -115.01 -6.80 -32.29
CA LYS A 94 -116.38 -6.36 -31.96
C LYS A 94 -116.98 -5.49 -33.08
N LEU A 95 -116.17 -4.63 -33.69
CA LEU A 95 -116.59 -3.75 -34.78
C LEU A 95 -116.98 -4.51 -36.05
N TRP A 96 -116.20 -5.52 -36.42
CA TRP A 96 -116.45 -6.36 -37.61
C TRP A 96 -117.83 -7.01 -37.61
N ASN A 97 -118.30 -7.44 -36.43
CA ASN A 97 -119.60 -8.10 -36.29
C ASN A 97 -120.79 -7.13 -36.44
N ALA A 98 -120.62 -5.84 -36.19
CA ALA A 98 -121.70 -4.85 -36.25
C ALA A 98 -122.04 -4.43 -37.70
N LEU A 99 -121.06 -4.49 -38.61
CA LEU A 99 -121.17 -3.96 -39.97
C LEU A 99 -121.81 -4.94 -40.98
N SER A 100 -122.20 -6.16 -40.58
CA SER A 100 -122.69 -7.20 -41.50
C SER A 100 -124.21 -7.24 -41.74
N ILE A 101 -125.03 -6.35 -41.15
CA ILE A 101 -126.49 -6.58 -41.05
C ILE A 101 -127.40 -5.70 -41.95
N GLU A 102 -126.99 -4.54 -42.46
CA GLU A 102 -127.95 -3.63 -43.12
C GLU A 102 -127.44 -3.06 -44.44
N CYS A 103 -127.90 -3.59 -45.59
CA CYS A 103 -127.90 -2.90 -46.90
C CYS A 103 -128.61 -3.71 -48.01
N ARG A 104 -129.93 -3.50 -48.19
CA ARG A 104 -130.78 -3.78 -49.39
C ARG A 104 -132.22 -3.49 -48.95
N GLU A 105 -133.12 -2.75 -49.58
CA GLU A 105 -133.40 -2.23 -50.93
C GLU A 105 -134.29 -0.97 -50.68
N THR A 106 -134.52 -0.01 -51.58
CA THR A 106 -135.40 -0.16 -52.75
C THR A 106 -135.38 1.09 -53.61
N VAL A 107 -135.67 0.84 -54.89
CA VAL A 107 -135.59 1.68 -56.07
C VAL A 107 -136.97 2.28 -56.43
N SER A 108 -136.93 3.54 -56.87
CA SER A 108 -137.73 4.25 -57.90
C SER A 108 -139.23 4.05 -58.10
N SER A 109 -139.93 5.16 -58.35
CA SER A 109 -140.72 5.34 -59.59
C SER A 109 -141.20 6.78 -59.74
N SER A 110 -141.32 7.25 -60.97
CA SER A 110 -141.51 8.65 -61.31
C SER A 110 -142.83 8.83 -62.14
N ASN A 111 -143.57 9.95 -61.95
CA ASN A 111 -144.78 10.49 -62.65
C ASN A 111 -144.54 11.95 -63.13
N PRO A 112 -144.97 12.51 -64.30
CA PRO A 112 -144.32 13.52 -65.19
C PRO A 112 -143.99 14.93 -64.63
N GLU A 113 -144.24 15.15 -63.34
CA GLU A 113 -143.21 15.74 -62.49
C GLU A 113 -141.84 15.06 -62.69
N ILE A 114 -141.73 13.83 -63.22
CA ILE A 114 -140.50 13.11 -63.58
C ILE A 114 -139.72 13.94 -64.53
N ALA A 115 -140.38 14.56 -65.52
CA ALA A 115 -139.69 15.12 -66.68
C ALA A 115 -139.16 16.50 -66.34
N VAL A 116 -139.91 17.28 -65.57
CA VAL A 116 -139.40 18.46 -64.86
C VAL A 116 -138.38 18.02 -63.82
N ARG A 117 -138.65 16.99 -62.99
CA ARG A 117 -137.65 16.27 -62.19
C ARG A 117 -136.51 15.74 -63.03
N LYS A 118 -136.63 15.51 -64.34
CA LYS A 118 -135.59 14.91 -65.19
C LYS A 118 -134.72 16.00 -65.73
N VAL A 119 -135.30 17.17 -66.00
CA VAL A 119 -134.58 18.39 -66.32
C VAL A 119 -133.94 18.97 -65.05
N GLU A 120 -134.62 18.90 -63.91
CA GLU A 120 -134.08 19.19 -62.58
C GLU A 120 -133.03 18.14 -62.21
N GLU A 121 -133.24 16.84 -62.46
CA GLU A 121 -132.26 15.75 -62.25
C GLU A 121 -131.09 15.94 -63.21
N LEU A 122 -131.31 16.38 -64.46
CA LEU A 122 -130.24 16.67 -65.42
C LEU A 122 -129.52 17.98 -65.10
N ALA A 123 -130.18 18.96 -64.47
CA ALA A 123 -129.57 20.19 -64.00
C ALA A 123 -128.83 19.98 -62.67
N GLU A 124 -129.36 19.13 -61.80
CA GLU A 124 -128.72 18.57 -60.62
C GLU A 124 -127.54 17.70 -61.05
N GLU A 125 -127.69 16.90 -62.10
CA GLU A 125 -126.62 16.07 -62.67
C GLU A 125 -125.58 16.95 -63.36
N ALA A 126 -125.95 17.99 -64.08
CA ALA A 126 -125.01 18.98 -64.61
C ALA A 126 -124.29 19.74 -63.48
N SER A 127 -124.99 20.00 -62.37
CA SER A 127 -124.40 20.60 -61.16
C SER A 127 -123.47 19.61 -60.43
N ARG A 128 -123.82 18.32 -60.39
CA ARG A 128 -122.98 17.23 -59.90
C ARG A 128 -121.77 17.02 -60.79
N LEU A 129 -121.92 17.07 -62.10
CA LEU A 129 -120.83 16.97 -63.08
C LEU A 129 -119.90 18.18 -62.97
N ARG A 130 -120.43 19.38 -62.73
CA ARG A 130 -119.60 20.56 -62.39
C ARG A 130 -118.89 20.39 -61.05
N ALA A 131 -119.54 19.81 -60.04
CA ALA A 131 -118.90 19.49 -58.77
C ALA A 131 -117.78 18.45 -58.96
N VAL A 132 -118.02 17.38 -59.74
CA VAL A 132 -117.01 16.38 -60.12
C VAL A 132 -115.89 17.00 -60.94
N GLU A 133 -116.17 17.95 -61.84
CA GLU A 133 -115.12 18.67 -62.58
C GLU A 133 -114.24 19.50 -61.64
N VAL A 134 -114.84 20.19 -60.67
CA VAL A 134 -114.12 20.93 -59.62
C VAL A 134 -113.29 19.97 -58.76
N ASP A 135 -113.84 18.83 -58.37
CA ASP A 135 -113.14 17.79 -57.61
C ASP A 135 -111.99 17.19 -58.43
N LEU A 136 -112.19 16.90 -59.72
CA LEU A 136 -111.14 16.40 -60.61
C LEU A 136 -110.03 17.43 -60.84
N ARG A 137 -110.36 18.73 -60.91
CA ARG A 137 -109.37 19.81 -60.94
C ARG A 137 -108.59 19.86 -59.62
N SER A 138 -109.28 19.79 -58.48
CA SER A 138 -108.65 19.72 -57.15
C SER A 138 -107.74 18.50 -57.00
N CYS A 139 -108.16 17.33 -57.49
CA CYS A 139 -107.35 16.12 -57.53
C CYS A 139 -106.13 16.27 -58.44
N ARG A 140 -106.27 16.93 -59.59
CA ARG A 140 -105.14 17.24 -60.49
C ARG A 140 -104.13 18.16 -59.81
N ASP A 141 -104.60 19.23 -59.17
CA ASP A 141 -103.73 20.16 -58.44
C ASP A 141 -103.06 19.49 -57.23
N ALA A 142 -103.74 18.55 -56.56
CA ALA A 142 -103.16 17.72 -55.51
C ALA A 142 -102.09 16.75 -56.07
N LEU A 143 -102.33 16.16 -57.23
CA LEU A 143 -101.38 15.28 -57.91
C LEU A 143 -100.13 16.05 -58.36
N ASP A 144 -100.30 17.25 -58.93
CA ASP A 144 -99.18 18.11 -59.34
C ASP A 144 -98.33 18.54 -58.13
N ARG A 145 -98.97 18.95 -57.03
CA ARG A 145 -98.28 19.22 -55.75
C ARG A 145 -97.51 18.01 -55.25
N SER A 146 -98.13 16.84 -55.21
CA SER A 146 -97.48 15.60 -54.81
C SER A 146 -96.31 15.23 -55.74
N GLY A 147 -96.43 15.51 -57.05
CA GLY A 147 -95.36 15.38 -58.03
C GLY A 147 -94.16 16.27 -57.69
N THR A 148 -94.39 17.55 -57.38
CA THR A 148 -93.32 18.47 -56.98
C THR A 148 -92.64 18.07 -55.66
N GLU A 149 -93.42 17.61 -54.67
CA GLU A 149 -92.91 17.10 -53.40
C GLU A 149 -92.04 15.85 -53.61
N LYS A 150 -92.48 14.92 -54.45
CA LYS A 150 -91.69 13.73 -54.83
C LYS A 150 -90.35 14.13 -55.45
N GLU A 151 -90.33 15.10 -56.37
CA GLU A 151 -89.06 15.55 -56.97
C GLU A 151 -88.15 16.23 -55.96
N GLN A 152 -88.70 17.04 -55.05
CA GLN A 152 -87.93 17.67 -53.97
C GLN A 152 -87.30 16.62 -53.05
N LEU A 153 -88.09 15.63 -52.61
CA LEU A 153 -87.61 14.51 -51.83
C LEU A 153 -86.57 13.68 -52.59
N GLN A 154 -86.76 13.46 -53.89
CA GLN A 154 -85.79 12.73 -54.71
C GLN A 154 -84.45 13.48 -54.78
N ARG A 155 -84.45 14.81 -54.97
CA ARG A 155 -83.23 15.64 -54.95
C ARG A 155 -82.57 15.59 -53.56
N GLN A 156 -83.35 15.67 -52.49
CA GLN A 156 -82.85 15.57 -51.11
C GLN A 156 -82.20 14.22 -50.83
N VAL A 157 -82.85 13.10 -51.21
CA VAL A 157 -82.30 11.75 -51.08
C VAL A 157 -81.01 11.60 -51.88
N SER A 158 -80.95 12.17 -53.08
CA SER A 158 -79.75 12.14 -53.93
C SER A 158 -78.58 12.89 -53.28
N SER A 159 -78.85 14.06 -52.68
CA SER A 159 -77.84 14.80 -51.90
C SER A 159 -77.36 14.01 -50.68
N GLN A 160 -78.30 13.42 -49.92
CA GLN A 160 -77.98 12.63 -48.74
C GLN A 160 -77.14 11.39 -49.06
N LEU A 161 -77.38 10.75 -50.21
CA LEU A 161 -76.55 9.61 -50.66
C LEU A 161 -75.10 10.02 -50.93
N ILE A 162 -74.88 11.18 -51.56
CA ILE A 162 -73.53 11.71 -51.81
C ILE A 162 -72.81 12.00 -50.49
N ASP A 163 -73.48 12.63 -49.53
CA ASP A 163 -72.89 12.93 -48.22
C ASP A 163 -72.59 11.64 -47.43
N LEU A 164 -73.45 10.63 -47.54
CA LEU A 164 -73.22 9.32 -46.94
C LEU A 164 -71.97 8.64 -47.53
N ASP A 165 -71.79 8.68 -48.86
CA ASP A 165 -70.61 8.12 -49.50
C ASP A 165 -69.32 8.88 -49.15
N ARG A 166 -69.40 10.21 -48.99
CA ARG A 166 -68.28 11.02 -48.46
C ARG A 166 -67.92 10.60 -47.04
N LEU A 167 -68.90 10.48 -46.14
CA LEU A 167 -68.67 10.05 -44.76
C LEU A 167 -68.09 8.62 -44.69
N ARG A 168 -68.48 7.72 -45.60
CA ARG A 168 -67.88 6.39 -45.72
C ARG A 168 -66.39 6.46 -46.09
N GLN A 169 -66.03 7.27 -47.09
CA GLN A 169 -64.63 7.47 -47.48
C GLN A 169 -63.80 8.09 -46.36
N ASP A 170 -64.34 9.08 -45.65
CA ASP A 170 -63.67 9.71 -44.51
C ASP A 170 -63.44 8.72 -43.37
N LYS A 171 -64.44 7.87 -43.07
CA LYS A 171 -64.32 6.79 -42.09
C LYS A 171 -63.20 5.83 -42.47
N GLU A 172 -63.14 5.36 -43.71
CA GLU A 172 -62.08 4.44 -44.17
C GLU A 172 -60.69 5.09 -44.09
N CYS A 173 -60.57 6.37 -44.45
CA CYS A 173 -59.34 7.13 -44.31
C CYS A 173 -58.89 7.26 -42.84
N LEU A 174 -59.82 7.54 -41.93
CA LEU A 174 -59.56 7.64 -40.50
C LEU A 174 -59.16 6.28 -39.90
N GLU A 175 -59.83 5.19 -40.27
CA GLU A 175 -59.47 3.84 -39.84
C GLU A 175 -58.06 3.45 -40.29
N MET A 176 -57.68 3.79 -41.53
CA MET A 176 -56.32 3.52 -42.02
C MET A 176 -55.27 4.32 -41.24
N ARG A 177 -55.51 5.61 -40.98
CA ARG A 177 -54.61 6.45 -40.16
C ARG A 177 -54.50 5.93 -38.74
N TYR A 178 -55.61 5.49 -38.15
CA TYR A 178 -55.63 4.88 -36.83
C TYR A 178 -54.74 3.63 -36.77
N ARG A 179 -54.87 2.71 -37.74
CA ARG A 179 -54.01 1.51 -37.83
C ARG A 179 -52.52 1.82 -38.02
N ILE A 180 -52.18 2.92 -38.69
CA ILE A 180 -50.79 3.37 -38.80
C ILE A 180 -50.30 3.87 -37.44
N ALA A 181 -51.05 4.77 -36.80
CA ALA A 181 -50.70 5.32 -35.50
C ALA A 181 -50.58 4.23 -34.42
N GLU A 182 -51.44 3.22 -34.41
CA GLU A 182 -51.34 2.08 -33.49
C GLU A 182 -50.04 1.29 -33.66
N ARG A 183 -49.60 1.07 -34.92
CA ARG A 183 -48.32 0.39 -35.21
C ARG A 183 -47.13 1.22 -34.76
N GLU A 184 -47.12 2.51 -35.07
CA GLU A 184 -46.07 3.43 -34.63
C GLU A 184 -45.99 3.50 -33.10
N LEU A 185 -47.14 3.55 -32.43
CA LEU A 185 -47.23 3.57 -30.99
C LEU A 185 -46.65 2.28 -30.39
N LYS A 186 -46.97 1.12 -30.98
CA LYS A 186 -46.36 -0.16 -30.58
C LYS A 186 -44.84 -0.15 -30.76
N GLU A 187 -44.34 0.32 -31.90
CA GLU A 187 -42.90 0.39 -32.18
C GLU A 187 -42.16 1.30 -31.18
N VAL A 188 -42.74 2.45 -30.84
CA VAL A 188 -42.18 3.36 -29.84
C VAL A 188 -42.18 2.74 -28.45
N ARG A 189 -43.25 2.02 -28.07
CA ARG A 189 -43.29 1.27 -26.79
C ARG A 189 -42.20 0.20 -26.72
N ASP A 190 -41.98 -0.55 -27.80
CA ASP A 190 -40.93 -1.58 -27.86
C ASP A 190 -39.53 -0.96 -27.79
N LYS A 191 -39.30 0.15 -28.49
CA LYS A 191 -38.05 0.94 -28.39
C LYS A 191 -37.81 1.45 -26.98
N LEU A 192 -38.85 1.97 -26.32
CA LEU A 192 -38.76 2.44 -24.94
C LEU A 192 -38.43 1.29 -23.97
N ALA A 193 -39.05 0.13 -24.13
CA ALA A 193 -38.75 -1.05 -23.32
C ALA A 193 -37.30 -1.51 -23.49
N ASN A 194 -36.79 -1.51 -24.72
CA ASN A 194 -35.38 -1.85 -25.00
C ASN A 194 -34.41 -0.82 -24.43
N ALA A 195 -34.72 0.47 -24.57
CA ALA A 195 -33.93 1.55 -23.97
C ALA A 195 -33.86 1.41 -22.45
N ASN A 196 -35.00 1.14 -21.79
CA ASN A 196 -35.04 0.93 -20.35
C ASN A 196 -34.18 -0.26 -19.91
N ARG A 197 -34.25 -1.40 -20.60
CA ARG A 197 -33.38 -2.56 -20.29
C ARG A 197 -31.90 -2.21 -20.43
N SER A 198 -31.54 -1.48 -21.48
CA SER A 198 -30.16 -1.02 -21.71
C SER A 198 -29.69 -0.09 -20.59
N VAL A 199 -30.51 0.88 -20.21
CA VAL A 199 -30.23 1.80 -19.10
C VAL A 199 -30.07 1.05 -17.78
N SER A 200 -30.94 0.09 -17.47
CA SER A 200 -30.80 -0.74 -16.26
C SER A 200 -29.50 -1.55 -16.26
N SER A 201 -29.11 -2.12 -17.40
CA SER A 201 -27.83 -2.83 -17.53
C SER A 201 -26.62 -1.89 -17.35
N ALA A 202 -26.65 -0.71 -17.97
CA ALA A 202 -25.62 0.30 -17.82
C ALA A 202 -25.51 0.80 -16.37
N SER A 203 -26.64 1.05 -15.72
CA SER A 203 -26.70 1.45 -14.31
C SER A 203 -26.09 0.39 -13.39
N GLY A 204 -26.40 -0.89 -13.61
CA GLY A 204 -25.78 -1.98 -12.85
C GLY A 204 -24.26 -2.06 -13.04
N LYS A 205 -23.77 -1.85 -14.28
CA LYS A 205 -22.32 -1.79 -14.56
C LYS A 205 -21.67 -0.61 -13.84
N ILE A 206 -22.29 0.58 -13.86
CA ILE A 206 -21.79 1.76 -13.16
C ILE A 206 -21.67 1.49 -11.66
N SER A 207 -22.72 0.97 -11.02
CA SER A 207 -22.65 0.64 -9.58
C SER A 207 -21.57 -0.39 -9.25
N SER A 208 -21.37 -1.40 -10.12
CA SER A 208 -20.27 -2.36 -9.93
C SER A 208 -18.88 -1.73 -10.05
N GLN A 209 -18.73 -0.77 -10.99
CA GLN A 209 -17.48 -0.02 -11.17
C GLN A 209 -17.23 0.95 -10.02
N GLU A 210 -18.26 1.63 -9.52
CA GLU A 210 -18.18 2.50 -8.35
C GLU A 210 -17.73 1.72 -7.11
N ALA A 211 -18.28 0.52 -6.88
CA ALA A 211 -17.84 -0.36 -5.80
C ALA A 211 -16.36 -0.78 -5.96
N SER A 212 -15.94 -1.15 -7.17
CA SER A 212 -14.55 -1.48 -7.45
C SER A 212 -13.60 -0.30 -7.25
N ILE A 213 -14.00 0.91 -7.64
CA ILE A 213 -13.23 2.14 -7.42
C ILE A 213 -13.12 2.42 -5.92
N GLY A 214 -14.20 2.23 -5.16
CA GLY A 214 -14.19 2.34 -3.70
C GLY A 214 -13.14 1.42 -3.06
N GLN A 215 -13.14 0.14 -3.44
CA GLN A 215 -12.16 -0.83 -2.94
C GLN A 215 -10.72 -0.44 -3.31
N LEU A 216 -10.46 -0.05 -4.56
CA LEU A 216 -9.13 0.34 -5.00
C LEU A 216 -8.61 1.59 -4.27
N ARG A 217 -9.49 2.52 -3.89
CA ARG A 217 -9.12 3.69 -3.07
C ARG A 217 -8.72 3.29 -1.67
N GLU A 218 -9.42 2.34 -1.05
CA GLU A 218 -9.08 1.82 0.27
C GLU A 218 -7.75 1.05 0.25
N ASP A 219 -7.56 0.19 -0.75
CA ASP A 219 -6.30 -0.53 -0.96
C ASP A 219 -5.12 0.44 -1.16
N LEU A 220 -5.31 1.50 -1.94
CA LEU A 220 -4.30 2.54 -2.15
C LEU A 220 -3.95 3.24 -0.84
N LYS A 221 -4.95 3.65 -0.06
CA LYS A 221 -4.75 4.27 1.25
C LYS A 221 -3.94 3.35 2.18
N HIS A 222 -4.29 2.06 2.23
CA HIS A 222 -3.56 1.09 3.06
C HIS A 222 -2.09 0.92 2.60
N ARG A 223 -1.84 0.95 1.29
CA ARG A 223 -0.49 0.89 0.72
C ARG A 223 0.31 2.14 1.06
N GLU A 224 -0.29 3.33 0.98
CA GLU A 224 0.34 4.60 1.36
C GLU A 224 0.73 4.61 2.84
N GLU A 225 -0.18 4.19 3.74
CA GLU A 225 0.12 4.07 5.18
C GLU A 225 1.28 3.10 5.45
N LYS A 226 1.33 1.97 4.75
CA LYS A 226 2.44 1.02 4.87
C LYS A 226 3.76 1.60 4.34
N ALA A 227 3.74 2.31 3.22
CA ALA A 227 4.92 2.97 2.67
C ALA A 227 5.46 4.03 3.62
N GLN A 228 4.58 4.84 4.22
CA GLN A 228 4.94 5.86 5.20
C GLN A 228 5.58 5.26 6.46
N ARG A 229 5.04 4.14 6.96
CA ARG A 229 5.64 3.39 8.08
C ARG A 229 7.06 2.93 7.76
N VAL A 230 7.25 2.25 6.63
CA VAL A 230 8.58 1.75 6.20
C VAL A 230 9.56 2.91 5.97
N GLN A 231 9.10 4.03 5.40
CA GLN A 231 9.94 5.21 5.21
C GLN A 231 10.38 5.83 6.55
N THR A 232 9.51 5.79 7.56
CA THR A 232 9.84 6.27 8.91
C THR A 232 10.84 5.34 9.60
N GLU A 233 10.65 4.02 9.49
CA GLU A 233 11.61 3.02 9.98
C GLU A 233 12.98 3.14 9.32
N LEU A 234 13.02 3.32 7.99
CA LEU A 234 14.27 3.53 7.25
C LEU A 234 15.00 4.79 7.75
N ARG A 235 14.27 5.89 7.97
CA ARG A 235 14.86 7.13 8.49
C ARG A 235 15.48 6.92 9.87
N HIS A 236 14.77 6.25 10.77
CA HIS A 236 15.29 5.93 12.11
C HIS A 236 16.50 4.98 12.07
N LEU A 237 16.51 4.02 11.14
CA LEU A 237 17.66 3.16 10.92
C LEU A 237 18.88 3.96 10.45
N LEU A 238 18.71 4.84 9.47
CA LEU A 238 19.79 5.70 8.96
C LEU A 238 20.30 6.66 10.05
N GLU A 239 19.41 7.27 10.83
CA GLU A 239 19.76 8.08 12.01
C GLU A 239 20.59 7.28 13.01
N SER A 240 20.15 6.06 13.34
CA SER A 240 20.85 5.18 14.29
C SER A 240 22.24 4.79 13.79
N LEU A 241 22.36 4.43 12.50
CA LEU A 241 23.64 4.10 11.87
C LEU A 241 24.59 5.30 11.84
N ALA A 242 24.09 6.48 11.47
CA ALA A 242 24.87 7.71 11.44
C ALA A 242 25.43 8.07 12.81
N ILE A 243 24.65 7.90 13.88
CA ILE A 243 25.12 8.11 15.26
C ILE A 243 26.24 7.11 15.61
N LEU A 244 26.06 5.82 15.29
CA LEU A 244 27.03 4.77 15.64
C LEU A 244 28.40 4.95 14.98
N ILE A 245 28.43 5.43 13.73
CA ILE A 245 29.67 5.62 12.97
C ILE A 245 30.25 7.04 13.09
N SER A 246 29.47 7.95 13.69
CA SER A 246 29.97 9.26 14.09
C SER A 246 30.92 9.11 15.28
N GLY A 247 31.90 9.99 15.35
CA GLY A 247 32.86 10.04 16.46
C GLY A 247 33.13 11.47 16.90
N PRO A 248 33.98 11.66 17.92
CA PRO A 248 34.25 12.99 18.50
C PRO A 248 34.74 14.02 17.48
N ASN A 249 35.45 13.56 16.44
CA ASN A 249 36.08 14.41 15.44
C ASN A 249 35.34 14.44 14.10
N ARG A 250 34.26 13.66 13.95
CA ARG A 250 33.50 13.62 12.70
C ARG A 250 32.05 13.23 12.94
N PHE A 251 31.18 14.15 12.57
CA PHE A 251 29.76 13.91 12.45
C PHE A 251 29.44 13.33 11.06
N VAL A 252 28.50 12.39 11.01
CA VAL A 252 28.00 11.79 9.78
C VAL A 252 26.51 12.05 9.69
N GLU A 253 26.06 12.53 8.54
CA GLU A 253 24.65 12.78 8.27
C GLU A 253 23.88 11.46 8.13
N SER A 254 22.59 11.47 8.48
CA SER A 254 21.67 10.33 8.39
C SER A 254 21.21 10.05 6.95
N GLU A 255 22.12 10.17 6.00
CA GLU A 255 21.93 9.84 4.60
C GLU A 255 22.72 8.57 4.24
N GLU A 256 22.11 7.74 3.39
CA GLU A 256 22.69 6.45 3.00
C GLU A 256 24.10 6.57 2.41
N ASN A 257 24.32 7.57 1.54
CA ASN A 257 25.61 7.79 0.90
C ASN A 257 26.66 8.24 1.91
N ALA A 258 26.34 9.20 2.80
CA ALA A 258 27.25 9.66 3.84
C ALA A 258 27.66 8.52 4.80
N ILE A 259 26.70 7.66 5.18
CA ILE A 259 26.95 6.47 6.00
C ILE A 259 27.88 5.49 5.29
N LYS A 260 27.60 5.18 4.02
CA LYS A 260 28.44 4.29 3.20
C LYS A 260 29.86 4.83 3.05
N ASP A 261 30.00 6.11 2.77
CA ASP A 261 31.31 6.77 2.61
C ASP A 261 32.10 6.68 3.91
N ARG A 262 31.49 6.98 5.06
CA ARG A 262 32.17 6.84 6.36
C ARG A 262 32.60 5.40 6.62
N ILE A 263 31.75 4.41 6.33
CA ILE A 263 32.10 3.00 6.52
C ILE A 263 33.32 2.64 5.68
N ARG A 264 33.38 3.06 4.41
CA ARG A 264 34.54 2.80 3.55
C ARG A 264 35.82 3.44 4.11
N GLU A 265 35.71 4.64 4.67
CA GLU A 265 36.85 5.31 5.29
C GLU A 265 37.32 4.61 6.57
N ILE A 266 36.41 4.20 7.47
CA ILE A 266 36.76 3.41 8.66
C ILE A 266 37.47 2.11 8.26
N LEU A 267 37.00 1.44 7.21
CA LEU A 267 37.63 0.23 6.70
C LEU A 267 39.05 0.50 6.15
N ALA A 268 39.26 1.62 5.46
CA ALA A 268 40.58 2.04 5.00
C ALA A 268 41.52 2.36 6.18
N GLU A 269 41.07 3.16 7.13
CA GLU A 269 41.80 3.48 8.37
C GLU A 269 42.21 2.21 9.12
N LYS A 270 41.32 1.21 9.20
CA LYS A 270 41.61 -0.09 9.84
C LYS A 270 42.65 -0.90 9.09
N LYS A 271 42.63 -0.88 7.76
CA LYS A 271 43.65 -1.53 6.94
C LYS A 271 45.02 -0.89 7.14
N ASP A 272 45.09 0.43 7.15
CA ASP A 272 46.34 1.17 7.38
C ASP A 272 46.88 0.94 8.80
N GLN A 273 46.00 0.92 9.81
CA GLN A 273 46.36 0.55 11.19
C GLN A 273 46.94 -0.87 11.26
N ALA A 274 46.36 -1.84 10.55
CA ALA A 274 46.86 -3.21 10.53
C ALA A 274 48.28 -3.30 9.92
N LEU A 275 48.52 -2.61 8.80
CA LEU A 275 49.85 -2.51 8.19
C LEU A 275 50.86 -1.83 9.12
N SER A 276 50.45 -0.78 9.82
CA SER A 276 51.31 -0.10 10.81
C SER A 276 51.68 -1.04 11.97
N ILE A 277 50.73 -1.82 12.48
CA ILE A 277 50.97 -2.81 13.53
C ILE A 277 51.94 -3.90 13.04
N GLU A 278 51.78 -4.37 11.81
CA GLU A 278 52.68 -5.37 11.20
C GLU A 278 54.11 -4.85 11.09
N ASN A 279 54.29 -3.62 10.60
CA ASN A 279 55.60 -2.97 10.54
C ASN A 279 56.23 -2.79 11.95
N LEU A 280 55.43 -2.37 12.94
CA LEU A 280 55.92 -2.27 14.31
C LEU A 280 56.33 -3.64 14.88
N ARG A 281 55.58 -4.70 14.58
CA ARG A 281 55.95 -6.07 14.98
C ARG A 281 57.26 -6.51 14.34
N GLU A 282 57.48 -6.21 13.07
CA GLU A 282 58.74 -6.50 12.37
C GLU A 282 59.92 -5.72 12.99
N ARG A 283 59.72 -4.44 13.30
CA ARG A 283 60.72 -3.62 14.02
C ARG A 283 61.04 -4.16 15.41
N VAL A 284 60.03 -4.65 16.13
CA VAL A 284 60.25 -5.31 17.44
C VAL A 284 61.02 -6.62 17.25
N SER A 285 60.70 -7.42 16.24
CA SER A 285 61.42 -8.67 15.94
C SER A 285 62.89 -8.41 15.64
N THR A 286 63.18 -7.47 14.75
CA THR A 286 64.56 -7.10 14.38
C THR A 286 65.34 -6.51 15.55
N ALA A 287 64.73 -5.67 16.37
CA ALA A 287 65.35 -5.16 17.60
C ALA A 287 65.62 -6.28 18.62
N THR A 288 64.71 -7.24 18.74
CA THR A 288 64.87 -8.41 19.62
C THR A 288 66.04 -9.28 19.13
N GLU A 289 66.12 -9.58 17.84
CA GLU A 289 67.25 -10.31 17.24
C GLU A 289 68.58 -9.58 17.41
N SER A 290 68.59 -8.25 17.28
CA SER A 290 69.81 -7.46 17.52
C SER A 290 70.24 -7.54 18.98
N THR A 291 69.29 -7.47 19.90
CA THR A 291 69.55 -7.53 21.35
C THR A 291 70.05 -8.92 21.75
N THR A 292 69.48 -10.00 21.21
CA THR A 292 69.97 -11.36 21.46
C THR A 292 71.39 -11.56 20.94
N ARG A 293 71.68 -11.13 19.70
CA ARG A 293 73.07 -11.15 19.15
C ARG A 293 74.04 -10.35 20.02
N GLN A 294 73.63 -9.18 20.51
CA GLN A 294 74.45 -8.37 21.40
C GLN A 294 74.67 -9.06 22.75
N GLY A 295 73.65 -9.75 23.29
CA GLY A 295 73.77 -10.60 24.48
C GLY A 295 74.80 -11.71 24.30
N GLU A 296 74.74 -12.45 23.20
CA GLU A 296 75.71 -13.51 22.85
C GLU A 296 77.16 -12.97 22.77
N LEU A 297 77.34 -11.78 22.17
CA LEU A 297 78.64 -11.10 22.12
C LEU A 297 79.16 -10.69 23.50
N ILE A 298 78.28 -10.19 24.37
CA ILE A 298 78.63 -9.84 25.75
C ILE A 298 79.03 -11.10 26.52
N GLU A 299 78.25 -12.18 26.44
CA GLU A 299 78.57 -13.46 27.09
C GLU A 299 79.93 -14.00 26.63
N SER A 300 80.20 -13.96 25.32
CA SER A 300 81.52 -14.33 24.76
C SER A 300 82.65 -13.46 25.30
N THR A 301 82.43 -12.15 25.40
CA THR A 301 83.42 -11.20 25.92
C THR A 301 83.67 -11.42 27.41
N VAL A 302 82.62 -11.65 28.19
CA VAL A 302 82.71 -11.96 29.63
C VAL A 302 83.45 -13.27 29.86
N ALA A 303 83.20 -14.31 29.06
CA ALA A 303 83.95 -15.56 29.14
C ALA A 303 85.45 -15.35 28.87
N LYS A 304 85.80 -14.56 27.84
CA LYS A 304 87.19 -14.18 27.56
C LYS A 304 87.82 -13.40 28.71
N MET A 305 87.12 -12.43 29.30
CA MET A 305 87.62 -11.68 30.45
C MET A 305 87.91 -12.60 31.65
N ARG A 306 87.00 -13.54 31.97
CA ARG A 306 87.22 -14.51 33.05
C ARG A 306 88.46 -15.37 32.82
N ASN A 307 88.66 -15.89 31.61
CA ASN A 307 89.86 -16.64 31.27
C ASN A 307 91.14 -15.80 31.47
N LEU A 308 91.13 -14.54 31.02
CA LEU A 308 92.24 -13.61 31.22
C LEU A 308 92.47 -13.28 32.71
N GLU A 309 91.42 -13.16 33.51
CA GLU A 309 91.52 -12.98 34.97
C GLU A 309 92.12 -14.21 35.66
N GLU A 310 91.74 -15.42 35.26
CA GLU A 310 92.32 -16.67 35.75
C GLU A 310 93.81 -16.80 35.38
N GLU A 311 94.15 -16.50 34.12
CA GLU A 311 95.55 -16.43 33.66
C GLU A 311 96.35 -15.39 34.46
N ARG A 312 95.79 -14.20 34.68
CA ARG A 312 96.40 -13.14 35.50
C ARG A 312 96.64 -13.64 36.92
N SER A 313 95.66 -14.27 37.55
CA SER A 313 95.78 -14.81 38.91
C SER A 313 96.85 -15.90 39.02
N SER A 314 96.93 -16.78 38.02
CA SER A 314 97.96 -17.82 37.92
C SER A 314 99.36 -17.20 37.78
N LEU A 315 99.51 -16.18 36.92
CA LEU A 315 100.76 -15.44 36.77
C LEU A 315 101.15 -14.69 38.05
N GLU A 316 100.22 -14.00 38.71
CA GLU A 316 100.43 -13.36 40.01
C GLU A 316 100.87 -14.37 41.09
N GLY A 317 100.32 -15.59 41.08
CA GLY A 317 100.74 -16.68 41.96
C GLY A 317 102.17 -17.14 41.68
N LYS A 318 102.53 -17.31 40.40
CA LYS A 318 103.90 -17.66 39.99
C LYS A 318 104.90 -16.58 40.38
N VAL A 319 104.57 -15.31 40.17
CA VAL A 319 105.41 -14.17 40.57
C VAL A 319 105.65 -14.20 42.07
N ARG A 320 104.60 -14.29 42.91
CA ARG A 320 104.75 -14.38 44.37
C ARG A 320 105.62 -15.56 44.82
N LYS A 321 105.49 -16.72 44.15
CA LYS A 321 106.33 -17.88 44.44
C LYS A 321 107.80 -17.60 44.14
N LEU A 322 108.10 -17.07 42.96
CA LEU A 322 109.45 -16.69 42.55
C LEU A 322 110.05 -15.62 43.47
N GLU A 323 109.26 -14.62 43.88
CA GLU A 323 109.67 -13.62 44.88
C GLU A 323 110.04 -14.30 46.22
N SER A 324 109.28 -15.29 46.68
CA SER A 324 109.61 -16.04 47.91
C SER A 324 110.88 -16.89 47.77
N GLU A 325 111.05 -17.56 46.63
CA GLU A 325 112.24 -18.38 46.32
C GLU A 325 113.49 -17.48 46.23
N LEU A 326 113.37 -16.31 45.60
CA LEU A 326 114.43 -15.30 45.53
C LEU A 326 114.80 -14.79 46.92
N ASN A 327 113.83 -14.36 47.73
CA ASN A 327 114.08 -13.92 49.10
C ASN A 327 114.75 -15.02 49.95
N GLY A 328 114.32 -16.28 49.80
CA GLY A 328 114.94 -17.43 50.46
C GLY A 328 116.40 -17.63 50.02
N CYS A 329 116.68 -17.49 48.73
CA CYS A 329 118.03 -17.55 48.18
C CYS A 329 118.91 -16.41 48.71
N GLU A 330 118.39 -15.19 48.77
CA GLU A 330 119.08 -14.03 49.34
C GLU A 330 119.40 -14.23 50.83
N LEU A 331 118.45 -14.71 51.63
CA LEU A 331 118.68 -15.03 53.04
C LEU A 331 119.72 -16.14 53.23
N SER A 332 119.67 -17.19 52.41
CA SER A 332 120.65 -18.28 52.42
C SER A 332 122.05 -17.78 52.06
N LYS A 333 122.16 -16.96 51.01
CA LYS A 333 123.40 -16.31 50.60
C LYS A 333 123.97 -15.41 51.70
N GLU A 334 123.12 -14.67 52.40
CA GLU A 334 123.54 -13.85 53.54
C GLU A 334 123.99 -14.69 54.74
N CYS A 335 123.31 -15.82 55.01
CA CYS A 335 123.73 -16.78 56.04
C CYS A 335 125.11 -17.37 55.73
N LEU A 336 125.31 -17.84 54.50
CA LEU A 336 126.60 -18.34 54.03
C LEU A 336 127.68 -17.25 54.04
N ARG A 337 127.37 -15.98 53.71
CA ARG A 337 128.32 -14.88 53.88
C ARG A 337 128.74 -14.71 55.34
N ARG A 338 127.78 -14.74 56.28
CA ARG A 338 128.05 -14.65 57.73
C ARG A 338 128.87 -15.83 58.24
N GLU A 339 128.53 -17.06 57.84
CA GLU A 339 129.29 -18.27 58.18
C GLU A 339 130.70 -18.23 57.59
N LYS A 340 130.84 -17.88 56.30
CA LYS A 340 132.14 -17.68 55.66
C LYS A 340 132.97 -16.65 56.44
N GLN A 341 132.39 -15.50 56.78
CA GLN A 341 133.10 -14.49 57.56
C GLN A 341 133.56 -15.04 58.92
N THR A 342 132.70 -15.80 59.60
CA THR A 342 133.03 -16.45 60.88
C THR A 342 134.16 -17.46 60.73
N PHE A 343 134.13 -18.28 59.69
CA PHE A 343 135.15 -19.27 59.38
C PHE A 343 136.49 -18.61 59.01
N VAL A 344 136.47 -17.58 58.17
CA VAL A 344 137.66 -16.79 57.83
C VAL A 344 138.29 -16.20 59.10
N THR A 345 137.49 -15.58 59.98
CA THR A 345 137.99 -15.07 61.27
C THR A 345 138.54 -16.18 62.18
N PHE A 346 137.96 -17.39 62.15
CA PHE A 346 138.52 -18.54 62.85
C PHE A 346 139.87 -18.97 62.27
N LEU A 347 140.00 -19.08 60.95
CA LEU A 347 141.27 -19.43 60.28
C LEU A 347 142.36 -18.38 60.54
N GLU A 348 142.02 -17.09 60.50
CA GLU A 348 142.93 -16.02 60.90
C GLU A 348 143.42 -16.20 62.34
N ARG A 349 142.51 -16.54 63.28
CA ARG A 349 142.88 -16.82 64.68
C ARG A 349 143.74 -18.08 64.83
N LEU A 350 143.46 -19.14 64.05
CA LEU A 350 144.22 -20.38 64.07
C LEU A 350 145.61 -20.18 63.46
N GLY A 351 145.71 -19.45 62.35
CA GLY A 351 146.99 -19.05 61.75
C GLY A 351 147.85 -18.27 62.73
N LYS A 352 147.25 -17.33 63.46
CA LYS A 352 147.89 -16.63 64.60
C LYS A 352 148.43 -17.56 65.68
N ALA A 353 147.66 -18.57 66.07
CA ALA A 353 148.09 -19.53 67.09
C ALA A 353 149.26 -20.42 66.61
N MET A 354 149.37 -20.65 65.29
CA MET A 354 150.37 -21.53 64.67
C MET A 354 151.61 -20.77 64.13
N GLN A 355 151.68 -19.45 64.38
CA GLN A 355 152.74 -18.56 63.88
C GLN A 355 152.85 -18.56 62.35
N MET A 356 151.71 -18.63 61.66
CA MET A 356 151.59 -18.59 60.20
C MET A 356 151.02 -17.25 59.69
N ASP A 357 151.06 -16.24 60.54
CA ASP A 357 150.34 -14.97 60.44
C ASP A 357 150.74 -14.20 59.17
N GLU A 358 152.04 -14.12 58.90
CA GLU A 358 152.62 -13.39 57.76
C GLU A 358 152.39 -14.12 56.43
N ILE A 359 152.37 -15.45 56.44
CA ILE A 359 152.16 -16.28 55.24
C ILE A 359 150.66 -16.36 54.89
N SER A 360 149.80 -16.24 55.88
CA SER A 360 148.35 -16.36 55.72
C SER A 360 147.69 -15.11 55.11
N GLU A 361 148.27 -13.91 55.25
CA GLU A 361 147.70 -12.68 54.69
C GLU A 361 147.78 -12.60 53.15
N GLU A 362 148.78 -13.24 52.54
CA GLU A 362 148.97 -13.22 51.08
C GLU A 362 148.24 -14.38 50.36
N MET A 363 147.82 -15.40 51.09
CA MET A 363 147.18 -16.60 50.55
C MET A 363 145.64 -16.45 50.61
N GLY A 364 144.95 -16.64 49.48
CA GLY A 364 143.48 -16.65 49.48
C GLY A 364 142.92 -17.73 50.42
N VAL A 365 141.72 -17.51 50.97
CA VAL A 365 141.09 -18.37 52.01
C VAL A 365 141.16 -19.86 51.67
N ASP A 366 140.99 -20.24 50.40
CA ASP A 366 141.05 -21.65 49.96
C ASP A 366 142.46 -22.25 50.16
N LEU A 367 143.51 -21.50 49.84
CA LEU A 367 144.92 -21.89 50.00
C LEU A 367 145.39 -21.77 51.45
N GLN A 368 144.78 -20.88 52.25
CA GLN A 368 145.09 -20.70 53.66
C GLN A 368 144.77 -21.98 54.46
N THR A 369 143.65 -22.64 54.18
CA THR A 369 143.27 -23.90 54.85
C THR A 369 144.31 -25.00 54.66
N GLU A 370 144.77 -25.20 53.42
CA GLU A 370 145.76 -26.23 53.07
C GLU A 370 147.13 -25.92 53.69
N SER A 371 147.52 -24.63 53.69
CA SER A 371 148.75 -24.18 54.33
C SER A 371 148.75 -24.42 55.84
N LEU A 372 147.64 -24.10 56.52
CA LEU A 372 147.47 -24.37 57.95
C LEU A 372 147.48 -25.86 58.26
N LEU A 373 146.90 -26.70 57.39
CA LEU A 373 146.92 -28.15 57.55
C LEU A 373 148.35 -28.71 57.48
N VAL A 374 149.11 -28.33 56.45
CA VAL A 374 150.52 -28.73 56.32
C VAL A 374 151.35 -28.25 57.51
N ARG A 375 151.09 -27.05 58.01
CA ARG A 375 151.74 -26.54 59.22
C ARG A 375 151.38 -27.36 60.46
N ALA A 376 150.12 -27.76 60.61
CA ALA A 376 149.67 -28.59 61.72
C ALA A 376 150.37 -29.94 61.70
N GLU A 377 150.49 -30.55 60.51
CA GLU A 377 151.24 -31.79 60.32
C GLU A 377 152.74 -31.63 60.63
N GLN A 378 153.36 -30.51 60.23
CA GLN A 378 154.75 -30.22 60.58
C GLN A 378 154.96 -30.06 62.09
N LEU A 379 154.10 -29.28 62.75
CA LEU A 379 154.16 -29.07 64.20
C LEU A 379 153.93 -30.39 64.96
N ALA A 380 152.99 -31.21 64.52
CA ALA A 380 152.76 -32.55 65.08
C ALA A 380 153.98 -33.47 64.87
N ARG A 381 154.62 -33.44 63.70
CA ARG A 381 155.87 -34.18 63.44
C ARG A 381 157.00 -33.73 64.34
N PHE A 382 157.18 -32.41 64.52
CA PHE A 382 158.16 -31.85 65.45
C PHE A 382 157.89 -32.23 66.91
N GLU A 383 156.63 -32.33 67.35
CA GLU A 383 156.29 -32.84 68.68
C GLU A 383 156.60 -34.33 68.82
N THR A 384 156.31 -35.16 67.81
CA THR A 384 156.69 -36.58 67.81
C THR A 384 158.20 -36.79 67.79
N GLU A 385 158.97 -35.97 67.05
CA GLU A 385 160.44 -36.01 67.05
C GLU A 385 161.01 -35.52 68.39
N LYS A 386 160.44 -34.47 69.00
CA LYS A 386 160.80 -34.03 70.37
C LYS A 386 160.51 -35.08 71.46
N LEU A 387 159.53 -35.95 71.24
CA LEU A 387 159.21 -37.07 72.14
C LEU A 387 160.17 -38.25 71.92
N VAL A 388 160.65 -38.46 70.69
CA VAL A 388 161.68 -39.48 70.38
C VAL A 388 163.05 -39.06 70.92
N ASP A 389 163.42 -37.78 70.83
CA ASP A 389 164.67 -37.22 71.39
C ASP A 389 164.69 -37.07 72.93
N LYS A 390 163.59 -37.43 73.63
CA LYS A 390 163.53 -37.46 75.10
C LYS A 390 163.60 -38.87 75.70
N VAL A 391 163.76 -39.93 74.89
CA VAL A 391 163.76 -41.33 75.36
C VAL A 391 165.03 -42.12 74.97
N MET A 392 166.03 -41.51 74.32
CA MET A 392 167.38 -42.07 74.11
C MET A 392 168.42 -41.00 74.38
#